data_AF-A0A7C3JY51-F1
#
_entry.id   AF-A0A7C3JY51-F1
#
_cell.length_a   1.000
_cell.length_b   1.000
_cell.length_c   1.000
_cell.angle_alpha   90.00
_cell.angle_beta   90.00
_cell.angle_gamma   90.00
#
_symmetry.space_group_name_H-M   'P 1'
#
loop_
_entity.id
_entity.type
_entity.pdbx_description
1 polymer ?
#
loop_
_entity_poly.entity_id
_entity_poly.type
_entity_poly.pdbx_seq_one_letter_code
_entity_poly.pdbx_strand_id
1 'polypeptide(L)'
;MAQPACRERLINLQRAGASLGALKGIVSRSRLMIANDTGPRHFAVALGISTVSLFGPTDPRWAETFWEGERQVRIEVPCGPCQLKRCPIDHRCMEGITVEQVLQAARDLWR
;
A
#
# COMPACT_ATOMS: atom_id res chain seq x y z
N MET A 1 14.47 21.33 2.54
CA MET A 1 13.60 21.93 3.57
C MET A 1 12.53 20.91 3.90
N ALA A 2 12.53 20.34 5.11
CA ALA A 2 11.57 19.31 5.48
C ALA A 2 10.18 19.94 5.61
N GLN A 3 9.25 19.55 4.73
CA GLN A 3 7.83 19.85 4.89
C GLN A 3 7.34 19.27 6.23
N PRO A 4 6.42 19.94 6.94
CA PRO A 4 5.90 19.41 8.20
C PRO A 4 5.19 18.07 7.94
N ALA A 5 5.63 17.04 8.67
CA ALA A 5 5.10 15.70 8.65
C ALA A 5 3.68 15.68 9.25
N CYS A 6 2.66 15.86 8.40
CA CYS A 6 1.24 15.78 8.73
C CYS A 6 0.75 16.80 9.79
N ARG A 7 -0.26 17.61 9.46
CA ARG A 7 -0.89 18.53 10.43
C ARG A 7 -1.91 17.82 11.35
N GLU A 8 -2.25 16.58 11.03
CA GLU A 8 -3.25 15.78 11.74
C GLU A 8 -2.62 14.81 12.72
N ARG A 9 -3.42 14.39 13.71
CA ARG A 9 -3.00 13.39 14.70
C ARG A 9 -2.74 12.04 14.03
N LEU A 10 -1.48 11.59 14.09
CA LEU A 10 -1.10 10.24 13.69
C LEU A 10 -1.43 9.23 14.79
N ILE A 11 -2.12 8.15 14.44
CA ILE A 11 -2.48 7.07 15.37
C ILE A 11 -1.68 5.81 14.99
N ASN A 12 -0.79 5.38 15.88
CA ASN A 12 -0.11 4.09 15.73
C ASN A 12 -0.95 2.98 16.38
N LEU A 13 -1.69 2.24 15.55
CA LEU A 13 -2.58 1.16 16.00
C LEU A 13 -1.83 -0.03 16.62
N GLN A 14 -0.58 -0.28 16.22
CA GLN A 14 0.24 -1.34 16.80
C GLN A 14 0.62 -1.02 18.24
N ARG A 15 0.99 0.24 18.54
CA ARG A 15 1.23 0.70 19.91
C ARG A 15 -0.03 0.76 20.76
N ALA A 16 -1.19 0.96 20.14
CA ALA A 16 -2.48 0.91 20.80
C ALA A 16 -2.98 -0.52 21.09
N GLY A 17 -2.21 -1.56 20.72
CA GLY A 17 -2.58 -2.96 20.96
C GLY A 17 -3.77 -3.43 20.11
N ALA A 18 -4.00 -2.83 18.94
CA ALA A 18 -5.11 -3.21 18.07
C ALA A 18 -4.96 -4.68 17.61
N SER A 19 -6.00 -5.47 17.87
CA SER A 19 -6.08 -6.83 17.32
C SER A 19 -6.33 -6.81 15.81
N LEU A 20 -6.14 -7.95 15.15
CA LEU A 20 -6.48 -8.09 13.73
C LEU A 20 -7.98 -7.79 13.46
N GLY A 21 -8.86 -8.16 14.39
CA GLY A 21 -10.28 -7.82 14.31
C GLY A 21 -10.53 -6.32 14.41
N ALA A 22 -9.86 -5.64 15.34
CA ALA A 22 -9.94 -4.19 15.48
C ALA A 22 -9.41 -3.47 14.23
N LEU A 23 -8.30 -3.95 13.64
CA LEU A 23 -7.76 -3.40 12.39
C LEU A 23 -8.78 -3.47 11.25
N LYS A 24 -9.45 -4.62 11.07
CA LYS A 24 -10.51 -4.77 10.06
C LYS A 24 -11.67 -3.78 10.29
N GLY A 25 -12.09 -3.60 11.54
CA GLY A 25 -13.15 -2.64 11.91
C GLY A 25 -12.75 -1.17 11.70
N ILE A 26 -11.46 -0.84 11.82
CA ILE A 26 -10.96 0.50 11.51
C ILE A 26 -10.88 0.69 9.99
N VAL A 27 -10.40 -0.31 9.26
CA VAL A 27 -10.29 -0.27 7.80
C VAL A 27 -11.65 -0.14 7.15
N SER A 28 -12.68 -0.85 7.64
CA SER A 28 -14.06 -0.72 7.12
C SER A 28 -14.66 0.69 7.28
N ARG A 29 -14.06 1.54 8.12
CA ARG A 29 -14.46 2.94 8.35
C ARG A 29 -13.51 3.95 7.70
N SER A 30 -12.50 3.46 6.97
CA SER A 30 -11.50 4.30 6.31
C SER A 30 -11.96 4.64 4.89
N ARG A 31 -11.55 5.81 4.36
CA ARG A 31 -11.85 6.19 2.96
C ARG A 31 -10.86 5.60 1.95
N LEU A 32 -9.63 5.39 2.40
CA LEU A 32 -8.53 4.91 1.56
C LEU A 32 -7.59 4.06 2.42
N MET A 33 -7.09 2.97 1.84
CA MET A 33 -5.97 2.20 2.37
C MET A 33 -4.75 2.39 1.47
N ILE A 34 -3.58 2.64 2.06
CA ILE A 34 -2.30 2.59 1.35
C ILE A 34 -1.49 1.47 2.01
N ALA A 35 -1.15 0.44 1.24
CA ALA A 35 -0.47 -0.75 1.74
C ALA A 35 0.54 -1.27 0.72
N ASN A 36 1.53 -2.03 1.19
CA ASN A 36 2.27 -2.94 0.31
C ASN A 36 1.43 -4.20 0.01
N ASP A 37 1.96 -5.10 -0.81
CA ASP A 37 1.34 -6.40 -1.10
C ASP A 37 1.39 -7.35 0.12
N THR A 38 0.54 -7.07 1.11
CA THR A 38 0.39 -7.86 2.34
C THR A 38 -1.09 -7.98 2.75
N GLY A 39 -1.38 -8.81 3.75
CA GLY A 39 -2.74 -9.08 4.26
C GLY A 39 -3.68 -7.86 4.35
N PRO A 40 -3.22 -6.68 4.82
CA PRO A 40 -4.05 -5.49 4.87
C PRO A 40 -4.65 -4.97 3.58
N ARG A 41 -3.96 -5.13 2.47
CA ARG A 41 -4.50 -4.87 1.14
C ARG A 41 -5.75 -5.72 0.87
N HIS A 42 -5.67 -7.02 1.14
CA HIS A 42 -6.75 -7.96 0.82
C HIS A 42 -8.03 -7.70 1.60
N PHE A 43 -7.94 -7.39 2.90
CA PHE A 43 -9.16 -7.07 3.64
C PHE A 43 -9.71 -5.68 3.31
N ALA A 44 -8.87 -4.71 2.92
CA ALA A 44 -9.38 -3.42 2.46
C ALA A 44 -10.22 -3.60 1.18
N VAL A 45 -9.72 -4.37 0.22
CA VAL A 45 -10.45 -4.75 -0.99
C VAL A 45 -11.74 -5.50 -0.66
N ALA A 46 -11.68 -6.52 0.20
CA ALA A 46 -12.86 -7.31 0.58
C ALA A 46 -13.93 -6.48 1.31
N LEU A 47 -13.54 -5.36 1.93
CA LEU A 47 -14.42 -4.41 2.61
C LEU A 47 -14.87 -3.25 1.69
N GLY A 48 -14.54 -3.29 0.40
CA GLY A 48 -14.92 -2.26 -0.57
C GLY A 48 -14.19 -0.93 -0.38
N ILE A 49 -13.03 -0.94 0.28
CA ILE A 49 -12.25 0.27 0.56
C ILE A 49 -11.32 0.54 -0.63
N SER A 50 -11.34 1.78 -1.12
CA SER A 50 -10.38 2.25 -2.11
C SER A 50 -8.95 1.99 -1.63
N THR A 51 -8.10 1.39 -2.46
CA THR A 51 -6.81 0.87 -2.02
C THR A 51 -5.69 1.24 -3.00
N VAL A 52 -4.61 1.82 -2.49
CA VAL A 52 -3.34 1.97 -3.21
C VAL A 52 -2.38 0.88 -2.74
N SER A 53 -1.91 0.07 -3.68
CA SER A 53 -1.09 -1.10 -3.41
C SER A 53 0.31 -0.94 -3.98
N LEU A 54 1.33 -1.00 -3.14
CA LEU A 54 2.73 -0.82 -3.52
C LEU A 54 3.38 -2.18 -3.80
N PHE A 55 3.92 -2.34 -5.00
CA PHE A 55 4.55 -3.58 -5.46
C PHE A 55 6.03 -3.38 -5.81
N GLY A 56 6.87 -4.26 -5.27
CA GLY A 56 8.31 -4.31 -5.57
C GLY A 56 8.73 -5.64 -6.19
N PRO A 57 9.12 -6.64 -5.38
CA PRO A 57 9.60 -7.93 -5.89
C PRO A 57 8.48 -8.81 -6.43
N THR A 58 7.26 -8.68 -5.90
CA THR A 58 6.12 -9.50 -6.27
C THR A 58 5.59 -9.14 -7.64
N ASP A 59 5.34 -10.14 -8.48
CA ASP A 59 4.58 -9.95 -9.72
C ASP A 59 3.10 -9.72 -9.39
N PRO A 60 2.51 -8.56 -9.71
CA PRO A 60 1.13 -8.27 -9.36
C PRO A 60 0.11 -9.27 -9.94
N ARG A 61 0.45 -9.94 -11.06
CA ARG A 61 -0.41 -10.97 -11.67
C ARG A 61 -0.72 -12.14 -10.74
N TRP A 62 0.13 -12.38 -9.74
CA TRP A 62 -0.06 -13.45 -8.75
C TRP A 62 -0.95 -13.04 -7.58
N ALA A 63 -1.12 -11.73 -7.38
CA ALA A 63 -1.85 -11.15 -6.26
C ALA A 63 -2.96 -10.22 -6.76
N GLU A 64 -3.47 -10.45 -7.97
CA GLU A 64 -4.49 -9.62 -8.57
C GLU A 64 -5.78 -9.68 -7.74
N THR A 65 -6.43 -8.53 -7.53
CA THR A 65 -7.66 -8.47 -6.74
C THR A 65 -8.91 -8.25 -7.59
N PHE A 66 -8.73 -7.81 -8.85
CA PHE A 66 -9.81 -7.42 -9.76
C PHE A 66 -10.74 -6.33 -9.21
N TRP A 67 -10.31 -5.61 -8.16
CA TRP A 67 -11.07 -4.53 -7.56
C TRP A 67 -10.88 -3.23 -8.32
N GLU A 68 -11.96 -2.66 -8.85
CA GLU A 68 -11.90 -1.41 -9.63
C GLU A 68 -11.42 -0.21 -8.79
N GLY A 69 -11.64 -0.26 -7.48
CA GLY A 69 -11.16 0.72 -6.50
C GLY A 69 -9.71 0.51 -6.06
N GLU A 70 -8.96 -0.39 -6.70
CA GLU A 70 -7.54 -0.57 -6.46
C GLU A 70 -6.67 0.20 -7.48
N ARG A 71 -5.58 0.81 -7.02
CA ARG A 71 -4.49 1.29 -7.87
C ARG A 71 -3.19 0.64 -7.42
N GLN A 72 -2.56 -0.11 -8.33
CA GLN A 72 -1.27 -0.73 -8.09
C GLN A 72 -0.16 0.22 -8.53
N VAL A 73 0.73 0.58 -7.61
CA VAL A 73 1.90 1.43 -7.87
C VAL A 73 3.14 0.56 -7.87
N ARG A 74 3.86 0.59 -8.98
CA ARG A 74 5.13 -0.11 -9.18
C ARG A 74 5.97 0.66 -10.20
N ILE A 75 7.25 0.37 -10.21
CA ILE A 75 8.15 0.81 -11.27
C ILE A 75 8.76 -0.39 -11.99
N GLU A 76 9.12 -0.19 -13.25
CA GLU A 76 9.86 -1.18 -14.02
C GLU A 76 11.34 -1.10 -13.66
N VAL A 77 11.93 -2.25 -13.34
CA VAL A 77 13.37 -2.36 -13.04
C VAL A 77 13.91 -3.64 -13.67
N PRO A 78 15.19 -3.66 -14.10
CA PRO A 78 15.76 -4.83 -14.77
C PRO A 78 15.76 -6.11 -13.93
N CYS A 79 15.81 -5.96 -12.60
CA CYS A 79 15.87 -7.08 -11.67
C CYS A 79 14.50 -7.66 -11.30
N GLY A 80 13.37 -7.13 -11.81
CA GLY A 80 12.03 -7.46 -11.30
C GLY A 80 10.96 -7.66 -12.37
N PRO A 81 9.84 -8.34 -12.04
CA PRO A 81 9.53 -8.92 -10.72
C PRO A 81 10.37 -10.18 -10.45
N CYS A 82 11.07 -10.24 -9.30
CA CYS A 82 11.99 -11.33 -8.98
C CYS A 82 11.41 -12.39 -8.05
N GLN A 83 10.31 -12.09 -7.34
CA GLN A 83 9.68 -12.96 -6.34
C GLN A 83 10.61 -13.37 -5.18
N LEU A 84 11.73 -12.68 -4.98
CA LEU A 84 12.70 -13.01 -3.94
C LEU A 84 12.26 -12.45 -2.57
N LYS A 85 12.30 -13.30 -1.53
CA LYS A 85 12.01 -12.90 -0.14
C LYS A 85 13.04 -11.93 0.44
N ARG A 86 14.29 -12.03 -0.02
CA ARG A 86 15.40 -11.14 0.35
C ARG A 86 16.03 -10.61 -0.92
N CYS A 87 16.13 -9.29 -1.05
CA CYS A 87 16.78 -8.68 -2.18
C CYS A 87 18.31 -8.82 -2.06
N PRO A 88 19.00 -9.30 -3.10
CA PRO A 88 20.45 -9.41 -3.10
C PRO A 88 21.16 -8.10 -3.48
N ILE A 89 20.41 -7.05 -3.80
CA ILE A 89 20.92 -5.75 -4.27
C ILE A 89 20.37 -4.61 -3.41
N ASP A 90 19.75 -3.60 -4.01
CA ASP A 90 19.41 -2.31 -3.40
C ASP A 90 17.90 -2.06 -3.25
N HIS A 91 17.04 -3.04 -3.52
CA HIS A 91 15.58 -2.85 -3.48
C HIS A 91 15.08 -1.69 -4.36
N ARG A 92 15.79 -1.36 -5.46
CA ARG A 92 15.39 -0.27 -6.37
C ARG A 92 13.94 -0.34 -6.85
N CYS A 93 13.31 -1.53 -6.92
CA CYS A 93 11.88 -1.69 -7.23
C CYS A 93 10.93 -1.03 -6.20
N MET A 94 11.34 -0.97 -4.94
CA MET A 94 10.60 -0.30 -3.86
C MET A 94 11.11 1.11 -3.63
N GLU A 95 12.43 1.31 -3.62
CA GLU A 95 13.02 2.63 -3.32
C GLU A 95 12.76 3.67 -4.42
N GLY A 96 12.57 3.24 -5.66
CA GLY A 96 12.23 4.14 -6.75
C GLY A 96 10.73 4.51 -6.83
N ILE A 97 9.87 3.95 -5.97
CA ILE A 97 8.47 4.39 -5.85
C ILE A 97 8.47 5.72 -5.09
N THR A 98 8.08 6.80 -5.77
CA THR A 98 8.09 8.14 -5.17
C THR A 98 6.81 8.42 -4.40
N VAL A 99 6.89 9.34 -3.44
CA VAL A 99 5.72 9.82 -2.68
C VAL A 99 4.69 10.43 -3.62
N GLU A 100 5.12 11.13 -4.67
CA GLU A 100 4.25 11.78 -5.65
C GLU A 100 3.43 10.76 -6.44
N GLN A 101 4.03 9.63 -6.84
CA GLN A 101 3.30 8.54 -7.52
C GLN A 101 2.20 7.98 -6.63
N VAL A 102 2.51 7.75 -5.35
CA VAL A 102 1.55 7.24 -4.36
C VAL A 102 0.44 8.25 -4.08
N LEU A 103 0.79 9.53 -3.94
CA LEU A 103 -0.17 10.61 -3.71
C LEU A 103 -1.10 10.80 -4.91
N GLN A 104 -0.60 10.68 -6.14
CA GLN A 104 -1.44 10.77 -7.33
C GLN A 104 -2.44 9.61 -7.37
N ALA A 105 -1.97 8.37 -7.17
CA ALA A 105 -2.86 7.20 -7.11
C ALA A 105 -3.91 7.32 -5.99
N ALA A 106 -3.52 7.87 -4.84
CA ALA A 106 -4.44 8.15 -3.74
C ALA A 106 -5.51 9.17 -4.14
N ARG A 107 -5.14 10.28 -4.79
CA ARG A 107 -6.07 11.32 -5.25
C ARG A 107 -7.07 10.80 -6.28
N ASP A 108 -6.63 9.94 -7.21
CA ASP A 108 -7.51 9.36 -8.23
C ASP A 108 -8.64 8.51 -7.63
N LEU A 109 -8.39 7.94 -6.44
CA LEU A 109 -9.34 7.13 -5.68
C LEU A 109 -10.11 7.93 -4.61
N TRP A 110 -9.62 9.11 -4.25
CA TRP A 110 -10.18 9.96 -3.20
C TRP A 110 -11.33 10.80 -3.75
N ARG A 111 -12.51 10.19 -3.84
CA ARG A 111 -13.78 10.86 -4.16
C ARG A 111 -14.55 11.22 -2.90
#